data_AF-A0A8H4B954-F1
#
_entry.id   AF-A0A8H4B954-F1
#
_cell.length_a   1.000
_cell.length_b   1.000
_cell.length_c   1.000
_cell.angle_alpha   90.00
_cell.angle_beta   90.00
_cell.angle_gamma   90.00
#
_symmetry.space_group_name_H-M   'P 1'
#
loop_
_entity.id
_entity.type
_entity.pdbx_description
1 polymer ?
#
loop_
_entity_poly.entity_id
_entity_poly.type
_entity_poly.pdbx_seq_one_letter_code
_entity_poly.pdbx_strand_id
1 'polypeptide(L)'
;MLDKRIVVVGVHGWFPMKLVRSMIGEPTGTSIKFCEQMASGIKLYFESVHQVTLPDDAITMVPLEGEGKVEDRVNQLYTKLIDNSKWLEAVSSADVVLWATHSQGTPVSIMLLQRLLERGHIHVIRQSICVLAMAGISSGPFPALKGSLIVKYFEADAARELFEFMDSNSPISVKFRQSLAYVLKCGTKVVLTGSMQDQVVPLYSAIMSSVNHSSILRSIYIDGHIYSQDDFLITLIVFALKLRNSGLSDHDLLTHLSEVLAGSLYALEGGHSTIYEELEVYMTAIRYTFETAPFGKYTRRMSPSLQPKKSTLVEDAVLESFQATQQQNPFYLPWALHAVCTDPLILADEPLKEDLCRLQALFEQWNPTSARLRELKFRLDPLRTIKL
;
A
#
# COMPACT_ATOMS: atom_id res chain seq x y z
N MET A 1 -22.22 24.12 17.13
CA MET A 1 -20.90 24.16 16.44
C MET A 1 -20.91 23.02 15.44
N LEU A 2 -20.35 23.19 14.23
CA LEU A 2 -20.28 22.08 13.28
C LEU A 2 -19.22 21.10 13.79
N ASP A 3 -19.64 19.98 14.37
CA ASP A 3 -18.75 18.92 14.82
C ASP A 3 -18.11 18.26 13.59
N LYS A 4 -16.97 18.82 13.17
CA LYS A 4 -16.13 18.21 12.15
C LYS A 4 -15.62 16.89 12.71
N ARG A 5 -16.03 15.78 12.09
CA ARG A 5 -15.76 14.43 12.58
C ARG A 5 -14.79 13.71 11.63
N ILE A 6 -13.76 13.09 12.19
CA ILE A 6 -12.89 12.16 11.48
C ILE A 6 -13.34 10.75 11.85
N VAL A 7 -13.47 9.87 10.87
CA VAL A 7 -13.69 8.45 11.11
C VAL A 7 -12.47 7.65 10.65
N VAL A 8 -12.09 6.68 11.46
CA VAL A 8 -10.99 5.75 11.17
C VAL A 8 -11.55 4.35 11.11
N VAL A 9 -11.39 3.68 9.96
CA VAL A 9 -11.82 2.30 9.74
C VAL A 9 -10.60 1.39 9.69
N GLY A 10 -10.55 0.40 10.58
CA GLY A 10 -9.46 -0.58 10.66
C GLY A 10 -9.91 -1.93 10.13
N VAL A 11 -9.16 -2.54 9.21
CA VAL A 11 -9.46 -3.88 8.66
C VAL A 11 -8.22 -4.76 8.64
N HIS A 12 -8.20 -5.79 9.46
CA HIS A 12 -7.09 -6.73 9.59
C HIS A 12 -6.94 -7.70 8.40
N GLY A 13 -5.73 -8.26 8.25
CA GLY A 13 -5.43 -9.37 7.35
C GLY A 13 -5.95 -10.72 7.86
N TRP A 14 -5.81 -11.77 7.04
CA TRP A 14 -6.12 -13.12 7.50
C TRP A 14 -5.09 -13.61 8.54
N PHE A 15 -5.55 -14.32 9.57
CA PHE A 15 -4.70 -14.97 10.56
C PHE A 15 -4.90 -16.50 10.57
N PRO A 16 -3.82 -17.31 10.63
CA PRO A 16 -3.94 -18.75 10.89
C PRO A 16 -4.36 -18.96 12.36
N MET A 17 -5.68 -19.07 12.58
CA MET A 17 -6.36 -19.26 13.87
C MET A 17 -5.72 -20.29 14.83
N LYS A 18 -5.09 -21.35 14.31
CA LYS A 18 -4.48 -22.42 15.14
C LYS A 18 -3.12 -22.06 15.73
N LEU A 19 -2.34 -21.16 15.11
CA LEU A 19 -0.99 -20.80 15.55
C LEU A 19 -1.00 -19.63 16.55
N VAL A 20 -1.93 -18.68 16.37
CA VAL A 20 -2.04 -17.50 17.25
C VAL A 20 -2.58 -17.88 18.64
N ARG A 21 -3.53 -18.84 18.70
CA ARG A 21 -4.08 -19.34 19.97
C ARG A 21 -3.06 -19.97 20.92
N SER A 22 -2.00 -20.59 20.38
CA SER A 22 -0.98 -21.27 21.20
C SER A 22 0.11 -20.34 21.75
N MET A 23 0.21 -19.10 21.28
CA MET A 23 1.34 -18.22 21.65
C MET A 23 0.93 -16.84 22.19
N ILE A 24 -0.23 -16.26 21.83
CA ILE A 24 -0.51 -14.82 22.12
C ILE A 24 -1.98 -14.53 22.53
N GLY A 25 -2.74 -15.53 23.00
CA GLY A 25 -4.16 -15.32 23.32
C GLY A 25 -5.03 -15.14 22.07
N GLU A 26 -6.30 -14.75 22.22
CA GLU A 26 -7.21 -14.64 21.07
C GLU A 26 -6.72 -13.59 20.05
N PRO A 27 -6.78 -13.88 18.73
CA PRO A 27 -6.33 -12.98 17.66
C PRO A 27 -7.27 -11.77 17.44
N THR A 28 -7.99 -11.32 18.47
CA THR A 28 -8.88 -10.16 18.44
C THR A 28 -8.08 -8.90 18.80
N GLY A 29 -8.27 -7.79 18.06
CA GLY A 29 -7.64 -6.50 18.37
C GLY A 29 -6.70 -5.91 17.32
N THR A 30 -6.39 -6.60 16.22
CA THR A 30 -5.52 -6.00 15.17
C THR A 30 -6.22 -4.83 14.46
N SER A 31 -7.52 -4.95 14.13
CA SER A 31 -8.27 -3.82 13.57
C SER A 31 -8.39 -2.66 14.55
N ILE A 32 -8.46 -2.95 15.86
CA ILE A 32 -8.46 -1.93 16.93
C ILE A 32 -7.13 -1.19 16.91
N LYS A 33 -6.01 -1.92 16.91
CA LYS A 33 -4.67 -1.35 16.83
C LYS A 33 -4.49 -0.43 15.63
N PHE A 34 -4.97 -0.82 14.45
CA PHE A 34 -4.88 0.01 13.26
C PHE A 34 -5.64 1.34 13.44
N CYS A 35 -6.81 1.28 14.08
CA CYS A 35 -7.56 2.47 14.42
C CYS A 35 -6.81 3.34 15.44
N GLU A 36 -6.23 2.74 16.48
CA GLU A 36 -5.49 3.44 17.53
C GLU A 36 -4.22 4.12 17.01
N GLN A 37 -3.44 3.44 16.17
CA GLN A 37 -2.24 3.99 15.53
C GLN A 37 -2.59 5.18 14.62
N MET A 38 -3.61 5.02 13.77
CA MET A 38 -4.09 6.11 12.91
C MET A 38 -4.65 7.29 13.74
N ALA A 39 -5.43 7.02 14.78
CA ALA A 39 -5.95 8.05 15.68
C ALA A 39 -4.83 8.81 16.40
N SER A 40 -3.80 8.09 16.87
CA SER A 40 -2.61 8.66 17.51
C SER A 40 -1.84 9.53 16.53
N GLY A 41 -1.63 9.06 15.30
CA GLY A 41 -0.99 9.84 14.24
C GLY A 41 -1.77 11.10 13.89
N ILE A 42 -3.11 11.04 13.81
CA ILE A 42 -3.94 12.21 13.53
C ILE A 42 -3.76 13.24 14.66
N LYS A 43 -3.89 12.82 15.92
CA LYS A 43 -3.70 13.71 17.07
C LYS A 43 -2.31 14.37 17.04
N LEU A 44 -1.26 13.57 16.82
CA LEU A 44 0.12 14.04 16.71
C LEU A 44 0.31 15.03 15.54
N TYR A 45 -0.28 14.76 14.38
CA TYR A 45 -0.20 15.64 13.22
C TYR A 45 -0.83 17.01 13.51
N PHE A 46 -2.05 17.04 14.07
CA PHE A 46 -2.71 18.31 14.39
C PHE A 46 -1.98 19.08 15.50
N GLU A 47 -1.46 18.39 16.50
CA GLU A 47 -0.69 19.02 17.58
C GLU A 47 0.65 19.57 17.07
N SER A 48 1.47 18.75 16.40
CA SER A 48 2.82 19.12 15.99
C SER A 48 2.87 20.09 14.81
N VAL A 49 1.97 19.95 13.82
CA VAL A 49 1.98 20.74 12.59
C VAL A 49 1.11 21.99 12.72
N HIS A 50 -0.02 21.90 13.41
CA HIS A 50 -1.04 22.97 13.46
C HIS A 50 -1.23 23.57 14.85
N GLN A 51 -0.56 23.06 15.89
CA GLN A 51 -0.74 23.49 17.29
C GLN A 51 -2.19 23.40 17.75
N VAL A 52 -2.91 22.38 17.27
CA VAL A 52 -4.31 22.10 17.60
C VAL A 52 -4.43 20.78 18.35
N THR A 53 -4.92 20.83 19.58
CA THR A 53 -5.35 19.63 20.30
C THR A 53 -6.77 19.27 19.88
N LEU A 54 -6.94 18.10 19.27
CA LEU A 54 -8.26 17.58 18.93
C LEU A 54 -8.98 17.08 20.21
N PRO A 55 -10.30 17.35 20.36
CA PRO A 55 -11.06 16.76 21.44
C PRO A 55 -11.18 15.24 21.25
N ASP A 56 -11.41 14.50 22.32
CA ASP A 56 -11.40 13.03 22.28
C ASP A 56 -12.51 12.42 21.42
N ASP A 57 -13.61 13.15 21.21
CA ASP A 57 -14.73 12.77 20.37
C ASP A 57 -14.59 13.18 18.89
N ALA A 58 -13.53 13.90 18.53
CA ALA A 58 -13.27 14.30 17.14
C ALA A 58 -12.99 13.09 16.21
N ILE A 59 -12.51 11.98 16.78
CA ILE A 59 -12.12 10.78 16.03
C ILE A 59 -13.00 9.61 16.47
N THR A 60 -13.79 9.07 15.55
CA THR A 60 -14.52 7.82 15.77
C THR A 60 -13.77 6.65 15.16
N MET A 61 -13.45 5.64 15.96
CA MET A 61 -12.82 4.41 15.52
C MET A 61 -13.87 3.34 15.18
N VAL A 62 -13.68 2.68 14.03
CA VAL A 62 -14.55 1.61 13.50
C VAL A 62 -13.66 0.40 13.19
N PRO A 63 -13.30 -0.40 14.21
CA PRO A 63 -12.52 -1.62 14.01
C PRO A 63 -13.42 -2.73 13.46
N LEU A 64 -13.22 -3.09 12.20
CA LEU A 64 -13.99 -4.14 11.52
C LEU A 64 -13.19 -5.45 11.53
N GLU A 65 -13.75 -6.46 12.19
CA GLU A 65 -13.15 -7.78 12.33
C GLU A 65 -14.02 -8.87 11.70
N GLY A 66 -13.41 -9.82 11.03
CA GLY A 66 -14.11 -10.90 10.35
C GLY A 66 -13.14 -11.85 9.66
N GLU A 67 -13.59 -13.08 9.44
CA GLU A 67 -12.79 -14.16 8.88
C GLU A 67 -13.42 -14.73 7.61
N GLY A 68 -12.63 -15.50 6.87
CA GLY A 68 -13.06 -16.19 5.65
C GLY A 68 -12.49 -15.57 4.38
N LYS A 69 -13.12 -15.92 3.26
CA LYS A 69 -12.77 -15.42 1.93
C LYS A 69 -13.10 -13.94 1.80
N VAL A 70 -12.48 -13.28 0.83
CA VAL A 70 -12.59 -11.83 0.63
C VAL A 70 -14.05 -11.37 0.54
N GLU A 71 -14.87 -12.00 -0.31
CA GLU A 71 -16.27 -11.59 -0.50
C GLU A 71 -17.13 -11.87 0.75
N ASP A 72 -16.90 -12.98 1.43
CA ASP A 72 -17.58 -13.32 2.69
C ASP A 72 -17.29 -12.27 3.75
N ARG A 73 -16.02 -11.86 3.87
CA ARG A 73 -15.59 -10.79 4.77
C ARG A 73 -16.23 -9.47 4.37
N VAL A 74 -16.26 -9.09 3.10
CA VAL A 74 -16.94 -7.86 2.64
C VAL A 74 -18.41 -7.86 3.09
N ASN A 75 -19.11 -8.98 2.96
CA ASN A 75 -20.51 -9.11 3.40
C ASN A 75 -20.66 -8.98 4.92
N GLN A 76 -19.86 -9.74 5.68
CA GLN A 76 -19.89 -9.68 7.15
C GLN A 76 -19.57 -8.29 7.69
N LEU A 77 -18.51 -7.66 7.19
CA LEU A 77 -18.06 -6.35 7.65
C LEU A 77 -19.03 -5.23 7.25
N TYR A 78 -19.64 -5.32 6.07
CA TYR A 78 -20.71 -4.41 5.66
C TYR A 78 -21.89 -4.49 6.62
N THR A 79 -22.40 -5.70 6.92
CA THR A 79 -23.51 -5.91 7.86
C THR A 79 -23.17 -5.37 9.25
N LYS A 80 -21.99 -5.70 9.79
CA LYS A 80 -21.52 -5.19 11.10
C LYS A 80 -21.48 -3.66 11.15
N LEU A 81 -21.06 -3.01 10.07
CA LEU A 81 -21.00 -1.55 9.98
C LEU A 81 -22.39 -0.92 9.97
N ILE A 82 -23.30 -1.42 9.13
CA ILE A 82 -24.64 -0.81 8.97
C ILE A 82 -25.57 -1.10 10.16
N ASP A 83 -25.43 -2.25 10.81
CA ASP A 83 -26.24 -2.62 11.99
C ASP A 83 -25.80 -1.86 13.24
N ASN A 84 -24.58 -1.31 13.25
CA ASN A 84 -24.08 -0.44 14.30
C ASN A 84 -24.39 1.03 13.96
N SER A 85 -25.48 1.56 14.52
CA SER A 85 -25.95 2.93 14.25
C SER A 85 -24.89 4.00 14.51
N LYS A 86 -24.06 3.85 15.56
CA LYS A 86 -22.97 4.78 15.86
C LYS A 86 -21.90 4.78 14.78
N TRP A 87 -21.52 3.61 14.27
CA TRP A 87 -20.54 3.49 13.19
C TRP A 87 -21.09 4.00 11.87
N LEU A 88 -22.32 3.62 11.52
CA LEU A 88 -22.97 4.10 10.32
C LEU A 88 -23.12 5.62 10.31
N GLU A 89 -23.55 6.22 11.43
CA GLU A 89 -23.65 7.67 11.55
C GLU A 89 -22.29 8.34 11.41
N ALA A 90 -21.26 7.82 12.09
CA ALA A 90 -19.90 8.37 12.02
C ALA A 90 -19.36 8.33 10.58
N VAL A 91 -19.47 7.20 9.89
CA VAL A 91 -19.06 7.05 8.48
C VAL A 91 -19.86 7.99 7.57
N SER A 92 -21.17 8.10 7.81
CA SER A 92 -22.07 8.89 6.96
C SER A 92 -21.97 10.39 7.20
N SER A 93 -21.43 10.84 8.34
CA SER A 93 -21.39 12.26 8.72
C SER A 93 -19.99 12.88 8.77
N ALA A 94 -18.93 12.06 8.82
CA ALA A 94 -17.55 12.52 8.87
C ALA A 94 -17.16 13.44 7.71
N ASP A 95 -16.21 14.34 7.92
CA ASP A 95 -15.57 15.13 6.85
C ASP A 95 -14.38 14.38 6.23
N VAL A 96 -13.72 13.54 7.04
CA VAL A 96 -12.55 12.77 6.63
C VAL A 96 -12.77 11.30 7.03
N VAL A 97 -12.60 10.41 6.06
CA VAL A 97 -12.71 8.96 6.20
C VAL A 97 -11.33 8.36 5.93
N LEU A 98 -10.65 7.91 7.00
CA LEU A 98 -9.35 7.26 6.91
C LEU A 98 -9.51 5.76 7.09
N TRP A 99 -8.87 4.99 6.23
CA TRP A 99 -8.82 3.54 6.32
C TRP A 99 -7.41 3.08 6.59
N ALA A 100 -7.24 2.16 7.52
CA ALA A 100 -5.99 1.45 7.76
C ALA A 100 -6.24 -0.05 7.57
N THR A 101 -5.52 -0.64 6.62
CA THR A 101 -5.74 -2.01 6.20
C THR A 101 -4.43 -2.73 5.92
N HIS A 102 -4.45 -4.06 6.08
CA HIS A 102 -3.24 -4.88 6.00
C HIS A 102 -3.47 -6.19 5.24
N SER A 103 -2.52 -6.60 4.40
CA SER A 103 -2.53 -7.92 3.77
C SER A 103 -3.85 -8.22 3.03
N GLN A 104 -4.52 -9.35 3.29
CA GLN A 104 -5.86 -9.67 2.75
C GLN A 104 -6.93 -8.62 3.12
N GLY A 105 -6.77 -7.91 4.23
CA GLY A 105 -7.67 -6.82 4.60
C GLY A 105 -7.77 -5.78 3.48
N THR A 106 -6.72 -5.60 2.67
CA THR A 106 -6.67 -4.60 1.59
C THR A 106 -7.74 -4.85 0.52
N PRO A 107 -7.82 -6.02 -0.15
CA PRO A 107 -8.89 -6.27 -1.12
C PRO A 107 -10.28 -6.24 -0.49
N VAL A 108 -10.45 -6.76 0.73
CA VAL A 108 -11.72 -6.62 1.49
C VAL A 108 -12.09 -5.16 1.64
N SER A 109 -11.10 -4.31 1.93
CA SER A 109 -11.31 -2.92 2.23
C SER A 109 -11.74 -2.10 1.03
N ILE A 110 -11.05 -2.29 -0.09
CA ILE A 110 -11.37 -1.61 -1.34
C ILE A 110 -12.77 -2.00 -1.84
N MET A 111 -13.13 -3.29 -1.76
CA MET A 111 -14.46 -3.78 -2.16
C MET A 111 -15.57 -3.29 -1.22
N LEU A 112 -15.32 -3.25 0.09
CA LEU A 112 -16.26 -2.70 1.06
C LEU A 112 -16.43 -1.18 0.88
N LEU A 113 -15.36 -0.44 0.62
CA LEU A 113 -15.41 0.99 0.34
C LEU A 113 -16.22 1.30 -0.91
N GLN A 114 -16.02 0.55 -2.01
CA GLN A 114 -16.88 0.66 -3.20
C GLN A 114 -18.35 0.50 -2.80
N ARG A 115 -18.69 -0.55 -2.05
CA ARG A 115 -20.09 -0.81 -1.65
C ARG A 115 -20.67 0.33 -0.82
N LEU A 116 -19.91 0.92 0.10
CA LEU A 116 -20.36 2.07 0.90
C LEU A 116 -20.58 3.32 0.04
N LEU A 117 -19.75 3.55 -0.97
CA LEU A 117 -19.90 4.65 -1.94
C LEU A 117 -21.14 4.45 -2.82
N GLU A 118 -21.32 3.25 -3.40
CA GLU A 118 -22.46 2.94 -4.26
C GLU A 118 -23.81 3.01 -3.52
N ARG A 119 -23.82 2.63 -2.25
CA ARG A 119 -25.01 2.67 -1.39
C ARG A 119 -25.30 4.06 -0.82
N GLY A 120 -24.45 5.05 -1.07
CA GLY A 120 -24.62 6.41 -0.56
C GLY A 120 -24.39 6.54 0.95
N HIS A 121 -23.64 5.61 1.57
CA HIS A 121 -23.20 5.77 2.96
C HIS A 121 -22.00 6.72 3.03
N ILE A 122 -21.20 6.83 1.97
CA ILE A 122 -20.10 7.79 1.84
C ILE A 122 -20.36 8.72 0.65
N HIS A 123 -20.20 10.02 0.87
CA HIS A 123 -20.51 11.09 -0.09
C HIS A 123 -19.25 11.89 -0.47
N VAL A 124 -18.65 11.58 -1.61
CA VAL A 124 -17.41 12.20 -2.15
C VAL A 124 -17.50 13.70 -2.44
N ILE A 125 -18.70 14.31 -2.35
CA ILE A 125 -18.89 15.76 -2.48
C ILE A 125 -18.43 16.48 -1.21
N ARG A 126 -18.68 15.87 -0.04
CA ARG A 126 -18.36 16.43 1.27
C ARG A 126 -17.11 15.79 1.87
N GLN A 127 -16.95 14.49 1.69
CA GLN A 127 -15.98 13.69 2.43
C GLN A 127 -14.68 13.52 1.65
N SER A 128 -13.55 13.64 2.35
CA SER A 128 -12.23 13.24 1.84
C SER A 128 -11.92 11.83 2.32
N ILE A 129 -11.43 10.97 1.42
CA ILE A 129 -11.20 9.55 1.72
C ILE A 129 -9.74 9.22 1.43
N CYS A 130 -9.07 8.58 2.38
CA CYS A 130 -7.74 8.02 2.16
C CYS A 130 -7.65 6.60 2.73
N VAL A 131 -7.04 5.69 1.95
CA VAL A 131 -6.77 4.31 2.34
C VAL A 131 -5.27 4.12 2.50
N LEU A 132 -4.83 3.71 3.68
CA LEU A 132 -3.50 3.18 3.94
C LEU A 132 -3.54 1.65 3.83
N ALA A 133 -2.91 1.11 2.79
CA ALA A 133 -2.76 -0.32 2.59
C ALA A 133 -1.31 -0.76 2.89
N MET A 134 -1.15 -1.47 4.00
CA MET A 134 0.14 -1.98 4.48
C MET A 134 0.31 -3.44 4.04
N ALA A 135 1.40 -3.74 3.34
CA ALA A 135 1.67 -5.08 2.81
C ALA A 135 0.46 -5.71 2.10
N GLY A 136 -0.30 -4.90 1.35
CA GLY A 136 -1.59 -5.28 0.77
C GLY A 136 -1.47 -6.36 -0.32
N ILE A 137 -2.42 -7.30 -0.35
CA ILE A 137 -2.46 -8.32 -1.42
C ILE A 137 -3.24 -7.79 -2.61
N SER A 138 -2.55 -7.53 -3.72
CA SER A 138 -3.17 -7.23 -5.02
C SER A 138 -2.82 -8.23 -6.12
N SER A 139 -1.68 -8.89 -5.97
CA SER A 139 -1.08 -9.79 -6.98
C SER A 139 -0.60 -11.11 -6.34
N GLY A 140 -1.27 -11.50 -5.25
CA GLY A 140 -1.00 -12.70 -4.48
C GLY A 140 0.19 -12.60 -3.52
N PRO A 141 0.38 -13.62 -2.67
CA PRO A 141 1.61 -13.84 -1.89
C PRO A 141 2.78 -14.28 -2.76
N PHE A 142 3.96 -14.46 -2.17
CA PHE A 142 5.11 -15.03 -2.88
C PHE A 142 4.73 -16.40 -3.50
N PRO A 143 4.95 -16.61 -4.81
CA PRO A 143 4.56 -17.85 -5.50
C PRO A 143 5.14 -19.12 -4.86
N ALA A 144 6.36 -19.03 -4.32
CA ALA A 144 7.03 -20.13 -3.62
C ALA A 144 6.24 -20.64 -2.40
N LEU A 145 5.36 -19.82 -1.81
CA LEU A 145 4.55 -20.20 -0.65
C LEU A 145 3.39 -21.13 -1.00
N LYS A 146 2.94 -21.17 -2.26
CA LYS A 146 1.75 -21.92 -2.70
C LYS A 146 1.85 -23.41 -2.36
N GLY A 147 3.06 -23.98 -2.39
CA GLY A 147 3.31 -25.38 -2.08
C GLY A 147 3.85 -25.66 -0.67
N SER A 148 4.01 -24.61 0.16
CA SER A 148 4.63 -24.71 1.49
C SER A 148 3.79 -25.55 2.45
N LEU A 149 4.47 -26.22 3.40
CA LEU A 149 3.80 -27.02 4.43
C LEU A 149 2.87 -26.19 5.30
N ILE A 150 3.17 -24.90 5.52
CA ILE A 150 2.30 -23.99 6.27
C ILE A 150 0.96 -23.82 5.55
N VAL A 151 0.98 -23.56 4.24
CA VAL A 151 -0.25 -23.44 3.45
C VAL A 151 -0.98 -24.78 3.37
N LYS A 152 -0.27 -25.91 3.28
CA LYS A 152 -0.83 -27.27 3.18
C LYS A 152 -1.38 -27.85 4.49
N TYR A 153 -0.84 -27.50 5.66
CA TYR A 153 -1.30 -28.03 6.96
C TYR A 153 -2.29 -27.12 7.67
N PHE A 154 -2.28 -25.80 7.36
CA PHE A 154 -3.17 -24.81 7.97
C PHE A 154 -4.26 -24.33 7.00
N GLU A 155 -4.59 -25.17 6.01
CA GLU A 155 -5.56 -24.97 4.94
C GLU A 155 -6.91 -24.38 5.40
N ALA A 156 -6.97 -23.05 5.45
CA ALA A 156 -8.22 -22.30 5.40
C ALA A 156 -8.47 -21.91 3.94
N ASP A 157 -9.71 -22.03 3.47
CA ASP A 157 -10.09 -21.63 2.11
C ASP A 157 -9.72 -20.17 1.80
N ALA A 158 -9.74 -19.31 2.81
CA ALA A 158 -9.28 -17.93 2.77
C ALA A 158 -7.81 -17.79 2.35
N ALA A 159 -6.91 -18.63 2.86
CA ALA A 159 -5.49 -18.60 2.53
C ALA A 159 -5.22 -19.09 1.10
N ARG A 160 -5.98 -20.09 0.63
CA ARG A 160 -5.86 -20.59 -0.75
C ARG A 160 -6.35 -19.56 -1.77
N GLU A 161 -7.45 -18.85 -1.47
CA GLU A 161 -7.98 -17.77 -2.32
C GLU A 161 -6.95 -16.65 -2.55
N LEU A 162 -6.06 -16.37 -1.59
CA LEU A 162 -5.00 -15.36 -1.79
C LEU A 162 -4.12 -15.66 -3.00
N PHE A 163 -3.90 -16.93 -3.33
CA PHE A 163 -3.12 -17.32 -4.51
C PHE A 163 -3.90 -17.15 -5.82
N GLU A 164 -5.21 -16.96 -5.79
CA GLU A 164 -6.00 -16.59 -6.98
C GLU A 164 -5.68 -15.15 -7.43
N PHE A 165 -5.21 -14.29 -6.52
CA PHE A 165 -4.72 -12.95 -6.88
C PHE A 165 -3.45 -12.96 -7.72
N MET A 166 -2.75 -14.10 -7.83
CA MET A 166 -1.58 -14.23 -8.70
C MET A 166 -1.93 -14.08 -10.19
N ASP A 167 -3.20 -14.26 -10.57
CA ASP A 167 -3.67 -14.03 -11.93
C ASP A 167 -4.66 -12.86 -11.92
N SER A 168 -4.33 -11.77 -12.63
CA SER A 168 -5.20 -10.60 -12.73
C SER A 168 -6.56 -10.90 -13.39
N ASN A 169 -6.69 -12.03 -14.08
CA ASN A 169 -7.93 -12.47 -14.73
C ASN A 169 -8.76 -13.44 -13.88
N SER A 170 -8.29 -13.84 -12.70
CA SER A 170 -9.11 -14.65 -11.80
C SER A 170 -10.38 -13.88 -11.38
N PRO A 171 -11.50 -14.56 -11.08
CA PRO A 171 -12.74 -13.89 -10.74
C PRO A 171 -12.61 -12.89 -9.59
N ILE A 172 -11.85 -13.23 -8.54
CA ILE A 172 -11.65 -12.34 -7.40
C ILE A 172 -10.72 -11.16 -7.73
N SER A 173 -9.66 -11.38 -8.52
CA SER A 173 -8.78 -10.31 -9.01
C SER A 173 -9.54 -9.29 -9.85
N VAL A 174 -10.41 -9.76 -10.76
CA VAL A 174 -11.22 -8.88 -11.61
C VAL A 174 -12.13 -8.01 -10.77
N LYS A 175 -12.85 -8.60 -9.79
CA LYS A 175 -13.72 -7.85 -8.87
C LYS A 175 -12.93 -6.81 -8.07
N PHE A 176 -11.79 -7.22 -7.49
CA PHE A 176 -10.94 -6.30 -6.72
C PHE A 176 -10.42 -5.14 -7.59
N ARG A 177 -9.93 -5.41 -8.80
CA ARG A 177 -9.42 -4.39 -9.74
C ARG A 177 -10.50 -3.41 -10.18
N GLN A 178 -11.71 -3.91 -10.45
CA GLN A 178 -12.88 -3.06 -10.73
C GLN A 178 -13.22 -2.15 -9.54
N SER A 179 -13.17 -2.71 -8.33
CA SER A 179 -13.41 -1.96 -7.08
C SER A 179 -12.36 -0.88 -6.88
N LEU A 180 -11.08 -1.22 -7.10
CA LEU A 180 -9.96 -0.28 -6.99
C LEU A 180 -10.10 0.88 -7.99
N ALA A 181 -10.37 0.56 -9.27
CA ALA A 181 -10.61 1.59 -10.28
C ALA A 181 -11.79 2.49 -9.91
N TYR A 182 -12.88 1.92 -9.39
CA TYR A 182 -14.04 2.68 -8.94
C TYR A 182 -13.69 3.65 -7.81
N VAL A 183 -13.04 3.19 -6.75
CA VAL A 183 -12.72 4.07 -5.60
C VAL A 183 -11.71 5.16 -5.98
N LEU A 184 -10.75 4.87 -6.87
CA LEU A 184 -9.81 5.84 -7.41
C LEU A 184 -10.52 6.91 -8.25
N LYS A 185 -11.42 6.48 -9.14
CA LYS A 185 -12.30 7.35 -9.96
C LYS A 185 -13.17 8.26 -9.08
N CYS A 186 -13.60 7.77 -7.92
CA CYS A 186 -14.33 8.55 -6.91
C CYS A 186 -13.47 9.62 -6.21
N GLY A 187 -12.16 9.64 -6.43
CA GLY A 187 -11.22 10.57 -5.82
C GLY A 187 -10.62 10.09 -4.49
N THR A 188 -10.71 8.79 -4.21
CA THR A 188 -10.06 8.20 -3.02
C THR A 188 -8.55 8.26 -3.17
N LYS A 189 -7.86 8.80 -2.16
CA LYS A 189 -6.41 8.72 -2.04
C LYS A 189 -6.02 7.32 -1.54
N VAL A 190 -4.96 6.73 -2.10
CA VAL A 190 -4.50 5.40 -1.69
C VAL A 190 -3.01 5.45 -1.45
N VAL A 191 -2.60 5.25 -0.20
CA VAL A 191 -1.21 5.05 0.20
C VAL A 191 -0.93 3.57 0.27
N LEU A 192 0.03 3.12 -0.52
CA LEU A 192 0.49 1.75 -0.61
C LEU A 192 1.86 1.66 0.06
N THR A 193 1.96 0.93 1.16
CA THR A 193 3.22 0.75 1.89
C THR A 193 3.61 -0.71 1.86
N GLY A 194 4.69 -1.04 1.13
CA GLY A 194 5.33 -2.35 1.21
C GLY A 194 6.30 -2.42 2.38
N SER A 195 6.63 -3.63 2.85
CA SER A 195 7.74 -3.80 3.78
C SER A 195 8.97 -4.31 3.04
N MET A 196 10.12 -3.71 3.32
CA MET A 196 11.40 -4.35 3.00
C MET A 196 11.50 -5.64 3.81
N GLN A 197 11.95 -6.72 3.19
CA GLN A 197 12.03 -8.06 3.82
C GLN A 197 10.68 -8.62 4.30
N ASP A 198 9.58 -8.25 3.64
CA ASP A 198 8.32 -8.99 3.80
C ASP A 198 8.52 -10.46 3.42
N GLN A 199 8.09 -11.37 4.28
CA GLN A 199 8.22 -12.81 4.12
C GLN A 199 6.99 -13.46 3.47
N VAL A 200 5.89 -12.73 3.29
CA VAL A 200 4.60 -13.22 2.80
C VAL A 200 4.21 -12.55 1.48
N VAL A 201 4.23 -11.22 1.44
CA VAL A 201 3.70 -10.42 0.33
C VAL A 201 4.85 -9.80 -0.45
N PRO A 202 4.97 -10.09 -1.76
CA PRO A 202 5.98 -9.48 -2.60
C PRO A 202 5.73 -7.98 -2.74
N LEU A 203 6.82 -7.21 -2.87
CA LEU A 203 6.76 -5.76 -3.01
C LEU A 203 5.83 -5.33 -4.15
N TYR A 204 5.89 -5.99 -5.32
CA TYR A 204 5.02 -5.68 -6.47
C TYR A 204 3.53 -5.78 -6.16
N SER A 205 3.15 -6.68 -5.23
CA SER A 205 1.78 -6.86 -4.76
C SER A 205 1.41 -5.76 -3.77
N ALA A 206 2.30 -5.51 -2.79
CA ALA A 206 2.06 -4.47 -1.79
C ALA A 206 1.94 -3.06 -2.37
N ILE A 207 2.72 -2.73 -3.42
CA ILE A 207 2.70 -1.41 -4.07
C ILE A 207 1.78 -1.35 -5.30
N MET A 208 1.06 -2.42 -5.61
CA MET A 208 0.20 -2.55 -6.79
C MET A 208 0.91 -2.06 -8.07
N SER A 209 2.02 -2.72 -8.44
CA SER A 209 2.90 -2.24 -9.54
C SER A 209 2.19 -2.15 -10.90
N SER A 210 1.17 -2.98 -11.12
CA SER A 210 0.36 -3.04 -12.36
C SER A 210 -0.79 -2.02 -12.41
N VAL A 211 -0.85 -1.07 -11.48
CA VAL A 211 -1.92 -0.05 -11.41
C VAL A 211 -1.31 1.34 -11.51
N ASN A 212 -1.84 2.23 -12.34
CA ASN A 212 -1.39 3.62 -12.41
C ASN A 212 -2.57 4.58 -12.26
N HIS A 213 -2.45 5.51 -11.31
CA HIS A 213 -3.42 6.58 -11.06
C HIS A 213 -2.78 7.65 -10.16
N SER A 214 -3.04 8.93 -10.42
CA SER A 214 -2.45 10.06 -9.67
C SER A 214 -2.78 10.07 -8.17
N SER A 215 -3.92 9.51 -7.76
CA SER A 215 -4.28 9.37 -6.35
C SER A 215 -3.47 8.33 -5.56
N ILE A 216 -2.62 7.53 -6.21
CA ILE A 216 -1.81 6.50 -5.55
C ILE A 216 -0.46 7.08 -5.13
N LEU A 217 -0.13 6.97 -3.84
CA LEU A 217 1.20 7.21 -3.30
C LEU A 217 1.81 5.86 -2.88
N ARG A 218 3.02 5.56 -3.35
CA ARG A 218 3.76 4.34 -2.99
C ARG A 218 4.88 4.66 -2.03
N SER A 219 5.05 3.82 -1.02
CA SER A 219 6.09 3.93 -0.02
C SER A 219 6.59 2.55 0.40
N ILE A 220 7.72 2.53 1.11
CA ILE A 220 8.29 1.32 1.67
C ILE A 220 8.67 1.55 3.13
N TYR A 221 8.27 0.64 4.00
CA TYR A 221 8.75 0.52 5.36
C TYR A 221 10.06 -0.25 5.36
N ILE A 222 11.06 0.27 6.05
CA ILE A 222 12.37 -0.36 6.21
C ILE A 222 12.64 -0.42 7.70
N ASP A 223 12.82 -1.63 8.24
CA ASP A 223 13.12 -1.79 9.65
C ASP A 223 14.45 -1.12 10.01
N GLY A 224 14.50 -0.45 11.16
CA GLY A 224 15.67 0.29 11.62
C GLY A 224 16.93 -0.58 11.73
N HIS A 225 16.79 -1.88 11.99
CA HIS A 225 17.91 -2.82 12.05
C HIS A 225 18.52 -3.15 10.68
N ILE A 226 17.76 -2.91 9.60
CA ILE A 226 18.18 -3.14 8.21
C ILE A 226 18.64 -1.83 7.56
N TYR A 227 18.08 -0.71 8.00
CA TYR A 227 18.31 0.60 7.38
C TYR A 227 19.78 1.04 7.44
N SER A 228 20.26 1.54 6.31
CA SER A 228 21.53 2.27 6.20
C SER A 228 21.38 3.34 5.13
N GLN A 229 21.88 4.55 5.42
CA GLN A 229 21.70 5.74 4.57
C GLN A 229 22.37 5.61 3.19
N ASP A 230 23.45 4.83 3.11
CA ASP A 230 24.24 4.60 1.89
C ASP A 230 24.16 3.14 1.42
N ASP A 231 23.07 2.44 1.75
CA ASP A 231 22.78 1.14 1.14
C ASP A 231 22.27 1.32 -0.30
N PHE A 232 22.95 0.66 -1.24
CA PHE A 232 22.61 0.70 -2.65
C PHE A 232 21.20 0.18 -2.95
N LEU A 233 20.80 -0.93 -2.33
CA LEU A 233 19.52 -1.57 -2.62
C LEU A 233 18.34 -0.74 -2.09
N ILE A 234 18.48 -0.20 -0.87
CA ILE A 234 17.52 0.76 -0.32
C ILE A 234 17.37 1.96 -1.26
N THR A 235 18.48 2.56 -1.66
CA THR A 235 18.47 3.75 -2.53
C THR A 235 17.82 3.44 -3.88
N LEU A 236 18.10 2.27 -4.46
CA LEU A 236 17.52 1.84 -5.74
C LEU A 236 16.00 1.70 -5.67
N ILE A 237 15.49 1.10 -4.59
CA ILE A 237 14.04 0.93 -4.39
C ILE A 237 13.38 2.28 -4.17
N VAL A 238 13.95 3.13 -3.32
CA VAL A 238 13.42 4.47 -3.04
C VAL A 238 13.39 5.32 -4.31
N PHE A 239 14.44 5.27 -5.12
CA PHE A 239 14.49 5.95 -6.42
C PHE A 239 13.40 5.45 -7.37
N ALA A 240 13.25 4.12 -7.51
CA ALA A 240 12.20 3.57 -8.37
C ALA A 240 10.78 3.93 -7.89
N LEU A 241 10.55 3.96 -6.58
CA LEU A 241 9.28 4.46 -6.01
C LEU A 241 9.07 5.95 -6.30
N LYS A 242 10.13 6.77 -6.22
CA LYS A 242 10.10 8.19 -6.58
C LYS A 242 9.70 8.39 -8.04
N LEU A 243 10.23 7.57 -8.97
CA LEU A 243 9.80 7.58 -10.38
C LEU A 243 8.29 7.33 -10.49
N ARG A 244 7.79 6.24 -9.88
CA ARG A 244 6.36 5.88 -9.93
C ARG A 244 5.45 6.93 -9.33
N ASN A 245 5.85 7.53 -8.20
CA ASN A 245 5.10 8.61 -7.57
C ASN A 245 5.12 9.91 -8.38
N SER A 246 6.12 10.09 -9.25
CA SER A 246 6.22 11.23 -10.16
C SER A 246 5.50 10.99 -11.50
N GLY A 247 4.84 9.83 -11.66
CA GLY A 247 4.17 9.45 -12.91
C GLY A 247 5.10 8.92 -14.00
N LEU A 248 6.37 8.65 -13.67
CA LEU A 248 7.34 8.05 -14.57
C LEU A 248 7.35 6.52 -14.42
N SER A 249 7.78 5.84 -15.48
CA SER A 249 7.98 4.39 -15.45
C SER A 249 9.22 4.03 -14.63
N ASP A 250 9.14 2.96 -13.84
CA ASP A 250 10.32 2.28 -13.28
C ASP A 250 10.77 1.11 -14.17
N HIS A 251 10.15 0.95 -15.35
CA HIS A 251 10.42 -0.12 -16.32
C HIS A 251 10.35 -1.52 -15.70
N ASP A 252 9.38 -1.74 -14.80
CA ASP A 252 9.19 -2.98 -14.03
C ASP A 252 10.35 -3.36 -13.09
N LEU A 253 11.26 -2.42 -12.81
CA LEU A 253 12.39 -2.64 -11.92
C LEU A 253 11.93 -3.13 -10.54
N LEU A 254 10.90 -2.52 -9.93
CA LEU A 254 10.38 -2.96 -8.63
C LEU A 254 9.75 -4.35 -8.69
N THR A 255 9.11 -4.69 -9.80
CA THR A 255 8.56 -6.03 -10.04
C THR A 255 9.67 -7.08 -10.01
N HIS A 256 10.76 -6.83 -10.71
CA HIS A 256 11.88 -7.78 -10.80
C HIS A 256 12.80 -7.79 -9.57
N LEU A 257 12.89 -6.69 -8.83
CA LEU A 257 13.61 -6.63 -7.55
C LEU A 257 12.86 -7.35 -6.43
N SER A 258 11.53 -7.40 -6.49
CA SER A 258 10.67 -7.95 -5.44
C SER A 258 11.07 -9.37 -5.00
N GLU A 259 11.45 -10.24 -5.93
CA GLU A 259 11.91 -11.60 -5.61
C GLU A 259 13.21 -11.61 -4.82
N VAL A 260 14.05 -10.57 -4.91
CA VAL A 260 15.31 -10.45 -4.16
C VAL A 260 15.09 -9.86 -2.76
N LEU A 261 13.92 -9.25 -2.53
CA LEU A 261 13.57 -8.65 -1.25
C LEU A 261 12.84 -9.58 -0.31
N ALA A 262 12.39 -10.76 -0.76
CA ALA A 262 11.66 -11.70 0.10
C ALA A 262 12.42 -11.98 1.42
N GLY A 263 11.77 -11.72 2.55
CA GLY A 263 12.28 -12.05 3.87
C GLY A 263 12.30 -13.55 4.12
N SER A 264 12.94 -13.95 5.22
CA SER A 264 12.90 -15.36 5.66
C SER A 264 11.60 -15.65 6.39
N LEU A 265 10.90 -16.72 6.01
CA LEU A 265 9.72 -17.23 6.75
C LEU A 265 10.06 -17.69 8.18
N TYR A 266 11.33 -17.97 8.45
CA TYR A 266 11.82 -18.46 9.73
C TYR A 266 12.44 -17.36 10.60
N ALA A 267 12.45 -16.10 10.12
CA ALA A 267 12.85 -14.98 10.95
C ALA A 267 11.84 -14.79 12.09
N LEU A 268 12.34 -14.62 13.32
CA LEU A 268 11.52 -14.37 14.50
C LEU A 268 10.81 -13.01 14.42
N GLU A 269 11.43 -12.05 13.73
CA GLU A 269 10.88 -10.73 13.39
C GLU A 269 10.77 -10.65 11.86
N GLY A 270 9.58 -10.39 11.35
CA GLY A 270 9.30 -10.37 9.91
C GLY A 270 8.62 -9.08 9.49
N GLY A 271 9.08 -8.50 8.37
CA GLY A 271 8.60 -7.23 7.84
C GLY A 271 7.09 -7.17 7.62
N HIS A 272 6.46 -8.31 7.34
CA HIS A 272 5.01 -8.36 7.05
C HIS A 272 4.16 -7.80 8.19
N SER A 273 4.56 -8.01 9.44
CA SER A 273 3.79 -7.58 10.61
C SER A 273 4.36 -6.31 11.26
N THR A 274 5.68 -6.12 11.23
CA THR A 274 6.29 -4.93 11.87
C THR A 274 5.90 -3.63 11.19
N ILE A 275 5.53 -3.66 9.91
CA ILE A 275 5.06 -2.47 9.18
C ILE A 275 3.89 -1.72 9.85
N TYR A 276 2.96 -2.42 10.50
CA TYR A 276 1.80 -1.79 11.15
C TYR A 276 2.07 -1.42 12.62
N GLU A 277 3.29 -1.63 13.10
CA GLU A 277 3.77 -1.14 14.40
C GLU A 277 4.33 0.28 14.30
N GLU A 278 4.77 0.68 13.11
CA GLU A 278 5.47 1.94 12.87
C GLU A 278 4.49 3.10 12.65
N LEU A 279 4.51 4.08 13.55
CA LEU A 279 3.63 5.25 13.50
C LEU A 279 3.87 6.09 12.24
N GLU A 280 5.11 6.20 11.75
CA GLU A 280 5.41 7.00 10.56
C GLU A 280 4.74 6.44 9.28
N VAL A 281 4.40 5.15 9.25
CA VAL A 281 3.60 4.56 8.16
C VAL A 281 2.18 5.16 8.14
N TYR A 282 1.58 5.36 9.31
CA TYR A 282 0.29 6.04 9.46
C TYR A 282 0.39 7.53 9.17
N MET A 283 1.45 8.19 9.67
CA MET A 283 1.71 9.61 9.40
C MET A 283 1.82 9.90 7.91
N THR A 284 2.38 8.99 7.12
CA THR A 284 2.45 9.14 5.65
C THR A 284 1.06 9.29 5.03
N ALA A 285 0.08 8.47 5.44
CA ALA A 285 -1.29 8.58 4.94
C ALA A 285 -2.01 9.83 5.43
N ILE A 286 -1.73 10.26 6.67
CA ILE A 286 -2.28 11.48 7.26
C ILE A 286 -1.75 12.71 6.51
N ARG A 287 -0.43 12.84 6.34
CA ARG A 287 0.19 13.91 5.56
C ARG A 287 -0.33 13.90 4.12
N TYR A 288 -0.36 12.74 3.46
CA TYR A 288 -0.90 12.66 2.11
C TYR A 288 -2.38 13.08 2.04
N THR A 289 -3.17 12.83 3.09
CA THR A 289 -4.57 13.29 3.14
C THR A 289 -4.65 14.81 3.18
N PHE A 290 -3.92 15.44 4.10
CA PHE A 290 -4.09 16.86 4.44
C PHE A 290 -3.18 17.83 3.66
N GLU A 291 -2.02 17.37 3.19
CA GLU A 291 -1.00 18.23 2.56
C GLU A 291 -1.06 18.23 1.04
N THR A 292 -1.79 17.29 0.41
CA THR A 292 -1.88 17.21 -1.06
C THR A 292 -3.28 17.51 -1.58
N ALA A 293 -3.36 18.05 -2.81
CA ALA A 293 -4.62 18.22 -3.51
C ALA A 293 -5.06 16.91 -4.19
N PRO A 294 -6.38 16.68 -4.37
CA PRO A 294 -7.48 17.46 -3.82
C PRO A 294 -7.78 17.07 -2.36
N PHE A 295 -8.04 18.06 -1.51
CA PHE A 295 -8.61 17.86 -0.16
C PHE A 295 -10.07 18.33 -0.16
N GLY A 296 -11.00 17.39 -0.30
CA GLY A 296 -12.44 17.65 -0.46
C GLY A 296 -12.81 18.31 -1.79
N LYS A 297 -14.07 18.16 -2.23
CA LYS A 297 -14.59 18.92 -3.39
C LYS A 297 -15.05 20.34 -2.99
N TYR A 298 -15.19 20.61 -1.70
CA TYR A 298 -15.67 21.90 -1.18
C TYR A 298 -14.63 23.02 -1.29
N THR A 299 -13.35 22.74 -1.05
CA THR A 299 -12.22 23.67 -1.29
C THR A 299 -12.14 24.12 -2.75
N ARG A 300 -12.56 23.28 -3.69
CA ARG A 300 -12.60 23.59 -5.13
C ARG A 300 -13.69 24.61 -5.51
N ARG A 301 -14.70 24.85 -4.66
CA ARG A 301 -15.78 25.82 -4.92
C ARG A 301 -15.55 27.21 -4.30
N MET A 302 -14.64 27.35 -3.35
CA MET A 302 -14.46 28.57 -2.55
C MET A 302 -13.28 29.47 -2.97
N SER A 303 -12.48 29.12 -3.97
CA SER A 303 -11.44 30.00 -4.53
C SER A 303 -11.89 30.63 -5.86
N PRO A 304 -12.31 31.91 -5.89
CA PRO A 304 -12.73 32.59 -7.12
C PRO A 304 -11.57 32.79 -8.13
N SER A 305 -10.32 32.78 -7.64
CA SER A 305 -9.09 32.98 -8.44
C SER A 305 -8.50 31.70 -9.02
N LEU A 306 -8.99 30.52 -8.60
CA LEU A 306 -8.61 29.21 -9.12
C LEU A 306 -9.84 28.58 -9.79
N GLN A 307 -10.41 29.27 -10.78
CA GLN A 307 -11.31 28.59 -11.70
C GLN A 307 -10.51 27.49 -12.38
N PRO A 308 -10.86 26.20 -12.20
CA PRO A 308 -10.19 25.14 -12.92
C PRO A 308 -10.42 25.42 -14.41
N LYS A 309 -9.33 25.61 -15.16
CA LYS A 309 -9.38 25.39 -16.62
C LYS A 309 -10.10 24.05 -16.81
N LYS A 310 -11.09 24.01 -17.70
CA LYS A 310 -11.89 22.84 -18.03
C LYS A 310 -10.99 21.61 -18.25
N SER A 311 -10.71 20.86 -17.20
CA SER A 311 -10.29 19.47 -17.24
C SER A 311 -11.18 18.70 -16.29
N THR A 312 -12.47 18.66 -16.63
CA THR A 312 -13.47 17.74 -16.07
C THR A 312 -13.25 16.31 -16.54
N LEU A 313 -12.03 15.93 -16.91
CA LEU A 313 -11.68 14.56 -17.19
C LEU A 313 -11.44 13.89 -15.85
N VAL A 314 -12.40 13.05 -15.44
CA VAL A 314 -12.19 12.09 -14.37
C VAL A 314 -11.11 11.14 -14.89
N GLU A 315 -9.95 11.13 -14.24
CA GLU A 315 -8.87 10.20 -14.56
C GLU A 315 -9.36 8.77 -14.27
N ASP A 316 -9.24 7.89 -15.26
CA ASP A 316 -9.48 6.46 -15.07
C ASP A 316 -8.14 5.79 -14.74
N ALA A 317 -8.15 4.83 -13.80
CA ALA A 317 -6.96 4.07 -13.47
C ALA A 317 -6.53 3.19 -14.64
N VAL A 318 -5.23 3.21 -14.97
CA VAL A 318 -4.64 2.28 -15.93
C VAL A 318 -4.34 0.98 -15.18
N LEU A 319 -4.91 -0.12 -15.67
CA LEU A 319 -4.85 -1.43 -15.03
C LEU A 319 -4.17 -2.42 -15.99
N GLU A 320 -2.90 -2.72 -15.76
CA GLU A 320 -2.13 -3.66 -16.58
C GLU A 320 -2.39 -5.10 -16.13
N SER A 321 -2.47 -6.02 -17.09
CA SER A 321 -2.57 -7.44 -16.79
C SER A 321 -1.28 -7.93 -16.13
N PHE A 322 -1.41 -8.76 -15.11
CA PHE A 322 -0.27 -9.27 -14.37
C PHE A 322 -0.50 -10.71 -13.96
N GLN A 323 0.53 -11.53 -14.13
CA GLN A 323 0.54 -12.90 -13.68
C GLN A 323 1.82 -13.18 -12.89
N ALA A 324 1.68 -13.46 -11.60
CA ALA A 324 2.81 -13.82 -10.75
C ALA A 324 3.30 -15.22 -11.12
N THR A 325 4.60 -15.34 -11.41
CA THR A 325 5.27 -16.61 -11.72
C THR A 325 6.31 -16.92 -10.65
N GLN A 326 6.61 -18.21 -10.45
CA GLN A 326 7.60 -18.65 -9.46
C GLN A 326 9.04 -18.33 -9.86
N GLN A 327 9.30 -18.18 -11.15
CA GLN A 327 10.59 -17.82 -11.69
C GLN A 327 10.40 -16.75 -12.74
N GLN A 328 11.00 -15.59 -12.50
CA GLN A 328 11.11 -14.52 -13.49
C GLN A 328 12.28 -14.80 -14.45
N ASN A 329 12.19 -14.27 -15.67
CA ASN A 329 13.30 -14.32 -16.61
C ASN A 329 14.48 -13.49 -16.02
N PRO A 330 15.68 -14.07 -15.83
CA PRO A 330 16.79 -13.39 -15.20
C PRO A 330 17.27 -12.14 -15.97
N PHE A 331 16.98 -12.05 -17.27
CA PHE A 331 17.38 -10.95 -18.13
C PHE A 331 16.53 -9.68 -17.97
N TYR A 332 15.33 -9.77 -17.40
CA TYR A 332 14.46 -8.60 -17.27
C TYR A 332 15.00 -7.56 -16.31
N LEU A 333 15.62 -7.98 -15.21
CA LEU A 333 16.17 -7.04 -14.22
C LEU A 333 17.30 -6.14 -14.79
N PRO A 334 18.36 -6.69 -15.43
CA PRO A 334 19.36 -5.84 -16.10
C PRO A 334 18.75 -4.93 -17.17
N TRP A 335 17.74 -5.42 -17.90
CA TRP A 335 17.09 -4.65 -18.97
C TRP A 335 16.25 -3.49 -18.44
N ALA A 336 15.44 -3.73 -17.40
CA ALA A 336 14.67 -2.72 -16.68
C ALA A 336 15.58 -1.61 -16.16
N LEU A 337 16.70 -1.99 -15.55
CA LEU A 337 17.66 -1.04 -15.02
C LEU A 337 18.36 -0.22 -16.11
N HIS A 338 18.75 -0.86 -17.20
CA HIS A 338 19.26 -0.15 -18.38
C HIS A 338 18.22 0.85 -18.91
N ALA A 339 16.95 0.46 -19.01
CA ALA A 339 15.88 1.34 -19.45
C ALA A 339 15.71 2.55 -18.52
N VAL A 340 15.74 2.35 -17.20
CA VAL A 340 15.74 3.45 -16.21
C VAL A 340 16.91 4.42 -16.43
N CYS A 341 18.13 3.89 -16.59
CA CYS A 341 19.32 4.73 -16.74
C CYS A 341 19.45 5.40 -18.12
N THR A 342 18.63 5.01 -19.09
CA THR A 342 18.64 5.56 -20.46
C THR A 342 17.35 6.28 -20.82
N ASP A 343 16.40 6.39 -19.88
CA ASP A 343 15.10 7.02 -20.09
C ASP A 343 15.28 8.55 -20.29
N PRO A 344 14.90 9.10 -21.45
CA PRO A 344 15.06 10.53 -21.72
C PRO A 344 14.30 11.44 -20.75
N LEU A 345 13.17 10.99 -20.20
CA LEU A 345 12.39 11.78 -19.24
C LEU A 345 13.09 11.86 -17.88
N ILE A 346 13.75 10.77 -17.48
CA ILE A 346 14.53 10.71 -16.24
C ILE A 346 15.81 11.53 -16.40
N LEU A 347 16.53 11.39 -17.52
CA LEU A 347 17.78 12.10 -17.77
C LEU A 347 17.61 13.60 -18.00
N ALA A 348 16.41 14.05 -18.39
CA ALA A 348 16.09 15.46 -18.56
C ALA A 348 15.72 16.17 -17.23
N ASP A 349 15.46 15.41 -16.17
CA ASP A 349 15.17 15.94 -14.83
C ASP A 349 16.46 15.92 -13.99
N GLU A 350 17.04 17.10 -13.73
CA GLU A 350 18.33 17.22 -13.05
C GLU A 350 18.35 16.53 -11.66
N PRO A 351 17.37 16.74 -10.76
CA PRO A 351 17.31 15.98 -9.51
C PRO A 351 17.28 14.45 -9.67
N LEU A 352 16.53 13.92 -10.64
CA LEU A 352 16.50 12.47 -10.89
C LEU A 352 17.81 11.97 -11.49
N LYS A 353 18.44 12.78 -12.34
CA LYS A 353 19.76 12.48 -12.89
C LYS A 353 20.84 12.43 -11.80
N GLU A 354 20.83 13.37 -10.86
CA GLU A 354 21.74 13.37 -9.70
C GLU A 354 21.55 12.11 -8.84
N ASP A 355 20.29 11.71 -8.57
CA ASP A 355 19.99 10.47 -7.87
C ASP A 355 20.53 9.23 -8.61
N LEU A 356 20.43 9.19 -9.95
CA LEU A 356 21.02 8.12 -10.76
C LEU A 356 22.55 8.08 -10.65
N CYS A 357 23.22 9.23 -10.71
CA CYS A 357 24.67 9.32 -10.52
C CYS A 357 25.07 8.81 -9.13
N ARG A 358 24.30 9.16 -8.09
CA ARG A 358 24.51 8.65 -6.73
C ARG A 358 24.33 7.13 -6.67
N LEU A 359 23.29 6.59 -7.32
CA LEU A 359 23.06 5.15 -7.39
C LEU A 359 24.23 4.40 -8.03
N GLN A 360 24.81 4.95 -9.10
CA GLN A 360 25.98 4.36 -9.75
C GLN A 360 27.18 4.34 -8.80
N ALA A 361 27.46 5.44 -8.09
CA ALA A 361 28.54 5.51 -7.11
C ALA A 361 28.35 4.52 -5.94
N LEU A 362 27.12 4.40 -5.42
CA LEU A 362 26.79 3.42 -4.38
C LEU A 362 26.96 1.98 -4.89
N PHE A 363 26.57 1.69 -6.13
CA PHE A 363 26.71 0.36 -6.73
C PHE A 363 28.18 -0.09 -6.82
N GLU A 364 29.09 0.82 -7.19
CA GLU A 364 30.52 0.54 -7.27
C GLU A 364 31.10 0.10 -5.92
N GLN A 365 30.65 0.76 -4.84
CA GLN A 365 31.10 0.51 -3.47
C GLN A 365 30.38 -0.66 -2.80
N TRP A 366 29.19 -1.02 -3.29
CA TRP A 366 28.33 -2.01 -2.66
C TRP A 366 28.94 -3.42 -2.73
N ASN A 367 29.33 -4.00 -1.59
CA ASN A 367 29.92 -5.32 -1.52
C ASN A 367 29.06 -6.29 -0.70
N PRO A 368 28.03 -6.90 -1.32
CA PRO A 368 27.11 -7.77 -0.60
C PRO A 368 27.76 -9.07 -0.13
N THR A 369 27.36 -9.54 1.05
CA THR A 369 27.91 -10.74 1.68
C THR A 369 27.11 -12.01 1.35
N SER A 370 25.79 -11.91 1.21
CA SER A 370 24.93 -13.06 0.95
C SER A 370 25.02 -13.53 -0.51
N ALA A 371 24.87 -14.85 -0.74
CA ALA A 371 24.89 -15.42 -2.09
C ALA A 371 23.86 -14.76 -3.03
N ARG A 372 22.63 -14.57 -2.52
CA ARG A 372 21.53 -13.92 -3.24
C ARG A 372 21.85 -12.49 -3.66
N LEU A 373 22.44 -11.68 -2.77
CA LEU A 373 22.80 -10.30 -3.10
C LEU A 373 24.04 -10.21 -3.99
N ARG A 374 24.97 -11.17 -3.90
CA ARG A 374 26.09 -11.28 -4.86
C ARG A 374 25.60 -11.63 -6.26
N GLU A 375 24.64 -12.54 -6.37
CA GLU A 375 23.97 -12.85 -7.64
C GLU A 375 23.22 -11.63 -8.19
N LEU A 376 22.51 -10.89 -7.33
CA LEU A 376 21.90 -9.62 -7.71
C LEU A 376 22.95 -8.64 -8.25
N LYS A 377 24.05 -8.40 -7.52
CA LYS A 377 25.13 -7.51 -7.97
C LYS A 377 25.67 -7.93 -9.33
N PHE A 378 25.87 -9.23 -9.57
CA PHE A 378 26.30 -9.75 -10.87
C PHE A 378 25.29 -9.41 -11.98
N ARG A 379 23.98 -9.57 -11.73
CA ARG A 379 22.94 -9.22 -12.70
C ARG A 379 22.86 -7.72 -12.98
N LEU A 380 23.20 -6.88 -12.01
CA LEU A 380 23.21 -5.41 -12.16
C LEU A 380 24.57 -4.87 -12.65
N ASP A 381 25.59 -5.71 -12.83
CA ASP A 381 26.93 -5.28 -13.29
C ASP A 381 26.92 -4.43 -14.58
N PRO A 382 25.97 -4.62 -15.54
CA PRO A 382 25.83 -3.71 -16.68
C PRO A 382 25.68 -2.21 -16.33
N LEU A 383 25.24 -1.85 -15.11
CA LEU A 383 25.24 -0.46 -14.61
C LEU A 383 26.58 0.24 -14.78
N ARG A 384 27.70 -0.50 -14.63
CA ARG A 384 29.06 0.05 -14.77
C ARG A 384 29.38 0.53 -16.18
N THR A 385 28.63 0.06 -17.17
CA THR A 385 28.88 0.40 -18.58
C THR A 385 28.10 1.65 -19.01
N ILE A 386 27.14 2.09 -18.20
CA ILE A 386 26.29 3.24 -18.49
C ILE A 386 27.03 4.53 -18.12
N LYS A 387 27.03 5.50 -19.03
CA LYS A 387 27.60 6.84 -18.83
C LYS A 387 26.46 7.84 -18.68
N LEU A 388 26.31 8.39 -17.48
CA LEU A 388 25.28 9.38 -17.11
C LEU A 388 25.75 10.82 -17.30
#